data_AF-A0A3C1FU35-F1
#
_entry.id   AF-A0A3C1FU35-F1
#
_cell.length_a   1.000
_cell.length_b   1.000
_cell.length_c   1.000
_cell.angle_alpha   90.00
_cell.angle_beta   90.00
_cell.angle_gamma   90.00
#
_symmetry.space_group_name_H-M   'P 1'
#
loop_
_entity.id
_entity.type
_entity.pdbx_description
1 polymer ?
#
loop_
_entity_poly.entity_id
_entity_poly.type
_entity_poly.pdbx_seq_one_letter_code
_entity_poly.pdbx_strand_id
1 'polypeptide(L)'
;MKKLSSRFVLAASITLISLISSGCGGGKFLKTQDLQSNETINGFYTLILYQDGSYEGLKTIAFLQVEGEGYSLVPFAPDYEYTVMRHISAQEALQKAFAWIKYNPLYKNYEISRILSPTGKTIGYAVRPLYDPQAYGVGDVMTVSYLLGDKGVVQIHIDLLQRVINDLMAE
;
A
#
# COMPACT_ATOMS: atom_id res chain seq x y z
N MET A 1 29.39 37.32 42.79
CA MET A 1 28.12 37.05 42.09
C MET A 1 28.07 37.90 40.82
N LYS A 2 28.34 37.31 39.65
CA LYS A 2 28.39 38.04 38.36
C LYS A 2 26.98 38.17 37.79
N LYS A 3 26.52 39.41 37.57
CA LYS A 3 25.24 39.71 36.91
C LYS A 3 25.31 39.23 35.45
N LEU A 4 24.68 38.09 35.18
CA LEU A 4 24.40 37.63 33.82
C LEU A 4 23.46 38.65 33.17
N SER A 5 23.87 39.23 32.05
CA SER A 5 23.12 40.30 31.40
C SER A 5 21.82 39.75 30.78
N SER A 6 20.71 40.42 31.08
CA SER A 6 19.34 40.07 30.67
C SER A 6 19.15 39.89 29.16
N ARG A 7 20.10 40.36 28.33
CA ARG A 7 20.08 40.21 26.87
C ARG A 7 20.56 38.85 26.38
N PHE A 8 21.39 38.14 27.15
CA PHE A 8 21.85 36.79 26.79
C PHE A 8 20.83 35.70 27.12
N VAL A 9 20.04 35.90 28.18
CA VAL A 9 18.98 34.94 28.56
C VAL A 9 17.83 34.96 27.54
N LEU A 10 17.48 36.14 27.01
CA LEU A 10 16.39 36.25 26.02
C LEU A 10 16.75 35.62 24.67
N ALA A 11 18.02 35.73 24.23
CA ALA A 11 18.48 35.17 22.96
C ALA A 11 18.52 33.64 22.99
N ALA A 12 18.92 33.05 24.12
CA ALA A 12 18.97 31.60 24.29
C ALA A 12 17.58 30.94 24.32
N SER A 13 16.55 31.65 24.81
CA SER A 13 15.18 31.15 24.84
C SER A 13 14.51 31.11 23.45
N ILE A 14 14.89 32.00 22.53
CA ILE A 14 14.33 32.03 21.16
C ILE A 14 14.91 30.91 20.28
N THR A 15 16.17 30.52 20.49
CA THR A 15 16.81 29.45 19.70
C THR A 15 16.31 28.04 20.09
N LEU A 16 15.86 27.85 21.33
CA LEU A 16 15.38 26.55 21.82
C LEU A 16 13.96 26.20 21.32
N ILE A 17 13.14 27.21 21.01
CA ILE A 17 11.76 27.02 20.53
C ILE A 17 11.71 26.60 19.05
N SER A 18 12.71 26.96 18.24
CA SER A 18 12.80 26.55 16.83
C SER A 18 13.20 25.08 16.62
N LEU A 19 13.60 24.36 17.66
CA LEU A 19 14.02 22.95 17.57
C LEU A 19 12.88 21.94 17.76
N ILE A 20 11.66 22.39 18.10
CA ILE A 20 10.54 21.50 18.43
C ILE A 20 9.55 21.34 17.25
N SER A 21 9.82 21.96 16.10
CA SER A 21 8.88 22.03 14.97
C SER A 21 8.89 20.82 14.02
N SER A 22 9.79 19.84 14.23
CA SER A 22 10.04 18.76 13.25
C SER A 22 9.41 17.43 13.65
N GLY A 23 8.23 17.44 14.28
CA GLY A 23 7.69 16.28 14.98
C GLY A 23 6.22 15.97 14.75
N CYS A 24 5.69 16.19 13.54
CA CYS A 24 4.38 15.65 13.17
C CYS A 24 4.38 15.28 11.67
N GLY A 25 5.21 14.31 11.29
CA GLY A 25 5.13 13.67 9.98
C GLY A 25 4.10 12.56 10.00
N GLY A 26 2.80 12.89 10.06
CA GLY A 26 1.77 11.91 9.72
C GLY A 26 1.93 11.55 8.25
N GLY A 27 2.16 10.26 7.94
CA GLY A 27 2.33 9.82 6.55
C GLY A 27 1.13 10.22 5.68
N LYS A 28 1.38 10.50 4.40
CA LYS A 28 0.33 10.94 3.48
C LYS A 28 -0.28 9.72 2.79
N PHE A 29 -1.59 9.55 2.91
CA PHE A 29 -2.30 8.54 2.12
C PHE A 29 -2.25 8.88 0.63
N LEU A 30 -1.85 7.89 -0.17
CA LEU A 30 -1.85 7.98 -1.63
C LEU A 30 -3.23 7.67 -2.19
N LYS A 31 -3.52 8.25 -3.35
CA LYS A 31 -4.76 8.00 -4.08
C LYS A 31 -4.59 6.80 -4.99
N THR A 32 -5.69 6.09 -5.20
CA THR A 32 -5.80 5.10 -6.27
C THR A 32 -6.80 5.54 -7.32
N GLN A 33 -6.66 4.99 -8.53
CA GLN A 33 -7.59 5.21 -9.61
C GLN A 33 -7.66 3.99 -10.51
N ASP A 34 -8.87 3.56 -10.84
CA ASP A 34 -9.10 2.42 -11.72
C ASP A 34 -8.37 2.58 -13.05
N LEU A 35 -7.82 1.46 -13.53
CA LEU A 35 -7.22 1.37 -14.84
C LEU A 35 -8.32 1.48 -15.90
N GLN A 36 -8.23 2.48 -16.77
CA GLN A 36 -9.19 2.64 -17.87
C GLN A 36 -8.97 1.56 -18.93
N SER A 37 -10.04 1.14 -19.63
CA SER A 37 -9.98 0.02 -20.59
C SER A 37 -9.05 0.25 -21.80
N ASN A 38 -8.65 1.49 -22.06
CA ASN A 38 -7.73 1.87 -23.14
C ASN A 38 -6.28 2.05 -22.66
N GLU A 39 -5.99 1.88 -21.37
CA GLU A 39 -4.64 2.00 -20.82
C GLU A 39 -3.89 0.66 -20.86
N THR A 40 -2.66 0.68 -21.37
CA THR A 40 -1.79 -0.50 -21.42
C THR A 40 -0.71 -0.41 -20.36
N ILE A 41 -0.56 -1.47 -19.55
CA ILE A 41 0.54 -1.62 -18.59
C ILE A 41 1.78 -2.13 -19.36
N ASN A 42 2.84 -1.34 -19.38
CA ASN A 42 4.08 -1.63 -20.11
C ASN A 42 5.31 -1.42 -19.20
N GLY A 43 6.47 -1.94 -19.62
CA GLY A 43 7.74 -1.77 -18.90
C GLY A 43 8.10 -2.96 -18.01
N PHE A 44 8.98 -2.69 -17.04
CA PHE A 44 9.47 -3.66 -16.06
C PHE A 44 9.01 -3.28 -14.66
N TYR A 45 8.70 -4.30 -13.88
CA TYR A 45 8.09 -4.16 -12.58
C TYR A 45 8.81 -5.01 -11.55
N THR A 46 8.81 -4.52 -10.32
CA THR A 46 8.94 -5.37 -9.15
C THR A 46 7.53 -5.86 -8.78
N LEU A 47 7.29 -7.16 -8.91
CA LEU A 47 6.04 -7.81 -8.53
C LEU A 47 6.09 -8.26 -7.08
N ILE A 48 5.06 -7.91 -6.33
CA ILE A 48 4.87 -8.29 -4.93
C ILE A 48 3.58 -9.11 -4.88
N LEU A 49 3.70 -10.37 -4.49
CA LEU A 49 2.57 -11.29 -4.32
C LEU A 49 2.30 -11.44 -2.83
N TYR A 50 1.19 -10.89 -2.34
CA TYR A 50 0.82 -10.93 -0.93
C TYR A 50 -0.32 -11.91 -0.71
N GLN A 51 -0.22 -12.69 0.36
CA GLN A 51 -1.30 -13.50 0.89
C GLN A 51 -1.17 -13.57 2.41
N ASP A 52 -2.22 -13.22 3.13
CA ASP A 52 -2.22 -13.44 4.57
C ASP A 52 -2.30 -14.93 4.91
N GLY A 53 -1.67 -15.34 6.01
CA GLY A 53 -1.69 -16.73 6.47
C GLY A 53 -3.04 -17.19 7.04
N SER A 54 -4.12 -16.45 6.80
CA SER A 54 -5.46 -16.73 7.35
C SER A 54 -6.14 -17.87 6.58
N TYR A 55 -7.08 -18.55 7.27
CA TYR A 55 -7.68 -19.80 6.83
C TYR A 55 -8.42 -19.71 5.48
N GLU A 56 -8.97 -18.53 5.17
CA GLU A 56 -9.79 -18.32 3.97
C GLU A 56 -9.02 -17.69 2.81
N GLY A 57 -7.75 -17.28 3.00
CA GLY A 57 -6.95 -16.65 1.93
C GLY A 57 -7.62 -15.43 1.27
N LEU A 58 -8.49 -14.74 2.00
CA LEU A 58 -9.26 -13.61 1.48
C LEU A 58 -8.40 -12.37 1.28
N LYS A 59 -7.30 -12.22 2.03
CA LYS A 59 -6.34 -11.15 1.79
C LYS A 59 -5.27 -11.62 0.81
N THR A 60 -5.67 -11.92 -0.42
CA THR A 60 -4.76 -12.25 -1.53
C THR A 60 -4.75 -11.09 -2.52
N ILE A 61 -3.59 -10.49 -2.76
CA ILE A 61 -3.45 -9.33 -3.67
C ILE A 61 -2.06 -9.31 -4.28
N ALA A 62 -1.95 -8.79 -5.51
CA ALA A 62 -0.68 -8.59 -6.17
C ALA A 62 -0.43 -7.10 -6.46
N PHE A 63 0.82 -6.66 -6.33
CA PHE A 63 1.25 -5.30 -6.65
C PHE A 63 2.35 -5.32 -7.71
N LEU A 64 2.23 -4.45 -8.70
CA LEU A 64 3.24 -4.21 -9.71
C LEU A 64 3.85 -2.84 -9.45
N GLN A 65 5.02 -2.79 -8.81
CA GLN A 65 5.76 -1.56 -8.57
C GLN A 65 6.54 -1.15 -9.82
N VAL A 66 6.38 0.10 -10.26
CA VAL A 66 7.20 0.66 -11.35
C VAL A 66 8.65 0.82 -10.87
N GLU A 67 9.61 0.31 -11.65
CA GLU A 67 11.03 0.42 -11.32
C GLU A 67 11.63 1.78 -11.72
N GLY A 68 12.57 2.29 -10.94
CA GLY A 68 13.33 3.52 -11.26
C GLY A 68 12.67 4.84 -10.85
N GLU A 69 11.50 4.80 -10.22
CA GLU A 69 10.70 6.00 -9.91
C GLU A 69 10.90 6.57 -8.50
N GLY A 70 11.84 6.02 -7.73
CA GLY A 70 12.14 6.48 -6.37
C GLY A 70 11.07 6.15 -5.33
N TYR A 71 10.10 5.29 -5.67
CA TYR A 71 9.12 4.74 -4.74
C TYR A 71 9.36 3.24 -4.51
N SER A 72 9.13 2.78 -3.29
CA SER A 72 9.15 1.36 -2.94
C SER A 72 7.85 0.98 -2.25
N LEU A 73 7.12 0.04 -2.83
CA LEU A 73 5.92 -0.56 -2.26
C LEU A 73 6.35 -1.64 -1.26
N VAL A 74 5.87 -1.56 -0.02
CA VAL A 74 6.22 -2.51 1.04
C VAL A 74 4.95 -2.89 1.79
N PRO A 75 4.50 -4.17 1.71
CA PRO A 75 3.44 -4.66 2.57
C PRO A 75 3.75 -4.43 4.05
N PHE A 76 2.79 -3.90 4.80
CA PHE A 76 2.86 -3.83 6.25
C PHE A 76 2.49 -5.20 6.82
N ALA A 77 3.41 -6.16 6.64
CA ALA A 77 3.25 -7.54 7.03
C ALA A 77 4.62 -8.22 7.19
N PRO A 78 4.70 -9.36 7.89
CA PRO A 78 5.92 -10.15 7.95
C PRO A 78 6.38 -10.60 6.56
N ASP A 79 7.70 -10.70 6.37
CA ASP A 79 8.31 -11.05 5.08
C ASP A 79 7.90 -12.43 4.52
N TYR A 80 7.38 -13.33 5.36
CA TYR A 80 6.89 -14.64 4.91
C TYR A 80 5.48 -14.58 4.29
N GLU A 81 4.75 -13.47 4.43
CA GLU A 81 3.39 -13.28 3.87
C GLU A 81 3.41 -12.72 2.44
N TYR A 82 4.60 -12.45 1.90
CA TYR A 82 4.71 -11.97 0.53
C TYR A 82 5.98 -12.45 -0.19
N THR A 83 5.87 -12.57 -1.51
CA THR A 83 6.99 -12.89 -2.39
C THR A 83 7.30 -11.70 -3.29
N VAL A 84 8.58 -11.37 -3.44
CA VAL A 84 9.06 -10.27 -4.30
C VAL A 84 9.84 -10.82 -5.49
N MET A 85 9.44 -10.43 -6.69
CA MET A 85 10.12 -10.73 -7.95
C MET A 85 10.49 -9.43 -8.65
N ARG A 86 11.78 -9.18 -8.84
CA ARG A 86 12.28 -7.93 -9.43
C ARG A 86 12.50 -8.07 -10.93
N HIS A 87 12.43 -6.94 -11.63
CA HIS A 87 12.81 -6.81 -13.03
C HIS A 87 12.07 -7.78 -13.97
N ILE A 88 10.76 -7.94 -13.76
CA ILE A 88 9.92 -8.77 -14.63
C ILE A 88 9.10 -7.92 -15.59
N SER A 89 8.88 -8.44 -16.80
CA SER A 89 8.10 -7.71 -17.82
C SER A 89 6.65 -7.51 -17.38
N ALA A 90 5.99 -6.45 -17.87
CA ALA A 90 4.58 -6.19 -17.60
C ALA A 90 3.66 -7.41 -17.87
N GLN A 91 3.88 -8.08 -19.01
CA GLN A 91 3.10 -9.24 -19.41
C GLN A 91 3.28 -10.40 -18.42
N GLU A 92 4.52 -10.71 -18.05
CA GLU A 92 4.82 -11.77 -17.08
C GLU A 92 4.29 -11.42 -15.69
N ALA A 93 4.43 -10.16 -15.28
CA ALA A 93 3.95 -9.67 -13.99
C ALA A 93 2.43 -9.81 -13.86
N LEU A 94 1.68 -9.41 -14.89
CA LEU A 94 0.23 -9.56 -14.92
C LEU A 94 -0.19 -11.03 -14.94
N GLN A 95 0.49 -11.88 -15.72
CA GLN A 95 0.21 -13.32 -15.75
C GLN A 95 0.36 -13.94 -14.35
N LYS A 96 1.46 -13.65 -13.65
CA LYS A 96 1.71 -14.14 -12.29
C LYS A 96 0.72 -13.55 -11.28
N ALA A 97 0.43 -12.25 -11.37
CA ALA A 97 -0.54 -11.58 -10.52
C ALA A 97 -1.94 -12.21 -10.64
N PHE A 98 -2.41 -12.45 -11.88
CA PHE A 98 -3.70 -13.09 -12.11
C PHE A 98 -3.75 -14.53 -11.63
N ALA A 99 -2.67 -15.30 -11.83
CA ALA A 99 -2.60 -16.66 -11.30
C ALA A 99 -2.67 -16.68 -9.77
N TRP A 100 -2.01 -15.72 -9.12
CA TRP A 100 -2.00 -15.56 -7.66
C TRP A 100 -3.39 -15.26 -7.09
N ILE A 101 -4.07 -14.22 -7.60
CA ILE A 101 -5.36 -13.79 -7.03
C ILE A 101 -6.53 -14.75 -7.33
N LYS A 102 -6.35 -15.68 -8.28
CA LYS A 102 -7.34 -16.72 -8.63
C LYS A 102 -7.27 -17.96 -7.75
N TYR A 103 -6.34 -18.01 -6.80
CA TYR A 103 -6.14 -19.19 -5.95
C TYR A 103 -7.38 -19.56 -5.13
N ASN A 104 -8.15 -18.57 -4.68
CA ASN A 104 -9.31 -18.79 -3.83
C ASN A 104 -10.54 -19.27 -4.64
N PRO A 105 -11.23 -20.34 -4.23
CA PRO A 105 -12.42 -20.87 -4.91
C PRO A 105 -13.58 -19.88 -5.10
N LEU A 106 -13.68 -18.87 -4.25
CA LEU A 106 -14.71 -17.83 -4.29
C LEU A 106 -14.37 -16.69 -5.25
N TYR A 107 -13.20 -16.72 -5.91
CA TYR A 107 -12.83 -15.75 -6.94
C TYR A 107 -13.91 -15.68 -8.04
N LYS A 108 -14.33 -14.47 -8.42
CA LYS A 108 -15.24 -14.23 -9.54
C LYS A 108 -14.64 -13.34 -10.61
N ASN A 109 -14.03 -12.23 -10.20
CA ASN A 109 -13.47 -11.26 -11.11
C ASN A 109 -12.25 -10.57 -10.48
N TYR A 110 -11.69 -9.59 -11.16
CA TYR A 110 -10.57 -8.80 -10.65
C TYR A 110 -10.74 -7.32 -10.95
N GLU A 111 -10.03 -6.50 -10.19
CA GLU A 111 -9.88 -5.08 -10.42
C GLU A 111 -8.39 -4.74 -10.52
N ILE A 112 -8.04 -3.81 -11.40
CA ILE A 112 -6.70 -3.22 -11.45
C ILE A 112 -6.82 -1.73 -11.18
N SER A 113 -6.13 -1.25 -10.15
CA SER A 113 -6.05 0.17 -9.82
C SER A 113 -4.62 0.67 -9.89
N ARG A 114 -4.44 1.89 -10.39
CA ARG A 114 -3.18 2.64 -10.32
C ARG A 114 -2.99 3.15 -8.90
N ILE A 115 -1.76 3.11 -8.43
CA ILE A 115 -1.30 3.78 -7.22
C ILE A 115 -0.60 5.06 -7.66
N LEU A 116 -1.11 6.21 -7.21
CA LEU A 116 -0.66 7.51 -7.67
C LEU A 116 0.23 8.18 -6.63
N SER A 117 1.38 8.68 -7.07
CA SER A 117 2.22 9.59 -6.30
C SER A 117 1.48 10.90 -5.94
N PRO A 118 2.01 11.71 -5.00
CA PRO A 118 1.44 13.02 -4.70
C PRO A 118 1.32 13.97 -5.90
N THR A 119 2.12 13.77 -6.96
CA THR A 119 2.08 14.58 -8.19
C THR A 119 1.12 14.01 -9.25
N GLY A 120 0.45 12.89 -8.98
CA GLY A 120 -0.47 12.22 -9.89
C GLY A 120 0.20 11.23 -10.86
N LYS A 121 1.52 11.05 -10.78
CA LYS A 121 2.23 10.02 -11.56
C LYS A 121 1.96 8.62 -11.00
N THR A 122 1.72 7.63 -11.87
CA THR A 122 1.62 6.21 -11.49
C THR A 122 2.95 5.69 -10.96
N ILE A 123 2.94 5.12 -9.76
CA ILE A 123 4.11 4.49 -9.12
C ILE A 123 3.97 2.97 -9.02
N GLY A 124 2.78 2.45 -9.29
CA GLY A 124 2.51 1.03 -9.36
C GLY A 124 1.05 0.75 -9.63
N TYR A 125 0.72 -0.54 -9.65
CA TYR A 125 -0.63 -1.04 -9.84
C TYR A 125 -0.94 -2.06 -8.75
N ALA A 126 -2.19 -2.11 -8.31
CA ALA A 126 -2.72 -3.17 -7.46
C ALA A 126 -3.70 -4.02 -8.28
N VAL A 127 -3.53 -5.34 -8.24
CA VAL A 127 -4.38 -6.33 -8.90
C VAL A 127 -5.11 -7.10 -7.79
N ARG A 128 -6.41 -6.87 -7.68
CA ARG A 128 -7.26 -7.32 -6.57
C ARG A 128 -8.28 -8.35 -7.04
N PRO A 129 -8.53 -9.43 -6.28
CA PRO A 129 -9.67 -10.30 -6.53
C PRO A 129 -10.97 -9.64 -6.09
N LEU A 130 -12.03 -9.91 -6.83
CA LEU A 130 -13.41 -9.70 -6.43
C LEU A 130 -14.04 -11.08 -6.23
N TYR A 131 -14.56 -11.32 -5.03
CA TYR A 131 -15.13 -12.60 -4.61
C TYR A 131 -16.63 -12.69 -4.91
N ASP A 132 -17.21 -13.87 -4.73
CA ASP A 132 -18.65 -14.10 -4.86
C ASP A 132 -19.41 -13.27 -3.79
N PRO A 133 -20.25 -12.30 -4.20
CA PRO A 133 -21.05 -11.55 -3.25
C PRO A 133 -22.04 -12.42 -2.46
N GLN A 134 -22.34 -13.65 -2.90
CA GLN A 134 -23.20 -14.57 -2.14
C GLN A 134 -22.51 -15.11 -0.88
N ALA A 135 -21.18 -15.12 -0.81
CA ALA A 135 -20.44 -15.61 0.35
C ALA A 135 -20.38 -14.57 1.49
N TYR A 136 -20.14 -13.29 1.16
CA TYR A 136 -19.88 -12.23 2.15
C TYR A 136 -20.76 -10.98 2.00
N GLY A 137 -21.77 -11.06 1.12
CA GLY A 137 -22.66 -9.96 0.74
C GLY A 137 -21.99 -8.82 -0.06
N VAL A 138 -20.70 -8.91 -0.38
CA VAL A 138 -19.89 -7.96 -1.17
C VAL A 138 -18.84 -8.73 -1.98
N GLY A 139 -18.49 -8.20 -3.15
CA GLY A 139 -17.41 -8.76 -3.97
C GLY A 139 -16.02 -8.28 -3.55
N ASP A 140 -15.87 -6.99 -3.27
CA ASP A 140 -14.64 -6.48 -2.67
C ASP A 140 -14.71 -6.63 -1.14
N VAL A 141 -13.94 -7.58 -0.62
CA VAL A 141 -13.94 -7.95 0.81
C VAL A 141 -12.85 -7.24 1.62
N MET A 142 -11.96 -6.50 0.95
CA MET A 142 -10.78 -5.92 1.59
C MET A 142 -10.73 -4.40 1.44
N THR A 143 -10.00 -3.76 2.35
CA THR A 143 -9.59 -2.36 2.25
C THR A 143 -8.08 -2.34 2.12
N VAL A 144 -7.57 -1.59 1.13
CA VAL A 144 -6.14 -1.42 0.90
C VAL A 144 -5.80 0.06 1.00
N SER A 145 -4.84 0.39 1.85
CA SER A 145 -4.37 1.78 1.99
C SER A 145 -2.86 1.88 1.80
N TYR A 146 -2.44 3.01 1.25
CA TYR A 146 -1.08 3.27 0.81
C TYR A 146 -0.55 4.48 1.56
N LEU A 147 0.31 4.28 2.55
CA LEU A 147 0.86 5.33 3.38
C LEU A 147 2.26 5.70 2.89
N LEU A 148 2.40 6.89 2.31
CA LEU A 148 3.71 7.42 1.94
C LEU A 148 4.46 7.87 3.20
N GLY A 149 5.55 7.18 3.49
CA GLY A 149 6.53 7.52 4.52
C GLY A 149 7.77 8.21 3.94
N ASP A 150 8.85 8.13 4.70
CA ASP A 150 10.11 8.78 4.33
C ASP A 150 10.77 8.12 3.11
N LYS A 151 11.52 8.94 2.35
CA LYS A 151 12.37 8.49 1.23
C LYS A 151 11.63 7.66 0.16
N GLY A 152 10.33 7.91 -0.03
CA GLY A 152 9.53 7.24 -1.07
C GLY A 152 9.05 5.84 -0.71
N VAL A 153 9.21 5.40 0.56
CA VAL A 153 8.62 4.14 1.02
C VAL A 153 7.12 4.30 1.14
N VAL A 154 6.37 3.42 0.50
CA VAL A 154 4.91 3.34 0.56
C VAL A 154 4.55 2.07 1.32
N GLN A 155 4.11 2.24 2.56
CA GLN A 155 3.59 1.12 3.36
C GLN A 155 2.18 0.76 2.88
N ILE A 156 1.96 -0.52 2.64
CA ILE A 156 0.67 -1.04 2.16
C ILE A 156 -0.02 -1.78 3.29
N HIS A 157 -1.17 -1.28 3.73
CA HIS A 157 -2.01 -1.94 4.73
C HIS A 157 -3.17 -2.64 4.04
N ILE A 158 -3.41 -3.90 4.41
CA ILE A 158 -4.43 -4.76 3.80
C ILE A 158 -5.28 -5.36 4.91
N ASP A 159 -6.53 -4.92 4.96
CA ASP A 159 -7.48 -5.31 5.99
C ASP A 159 -8.76 -5.88 5.37
N LEU A 160 -9.46 -6.75 6.09
CA LEU A 160 -10.81 -7.15 5.68
C LEU A 160 -11.80 -6.07 6.10
N LEU A 161 -12.88 -5.93 5.35
CA LEU A 161 -14.01 -5.13 5.78
C LEU A 161 -14.56 -5.69 7.10
N GLN A 162 -14.89 -4.81 8.05
CA GLN A 162 -15.37 -5.23 9.38
C GLN A 162 -16.58 -6.18 9.29
N ARG A 163 -17.47 -5.96 8.32
CA ARG A 163 -18.60 -6.85 8.04
C ARG A 163 -18.17 -8.28 7.69
N VAL A 164 -17.14 -8.43 6.85
CA VAL A 164 -16.61 -9.74 6.44
C VAL A 164 -15.98 -10.43 7.63
N ILE A 165 -15.28 -9.68 8.49
CA ILE A 165 -14.73 -10.22 9.75
C ILE A 165 -15.87 -10.75 10.64
N ASN A 166 -16.97 -10.00 10.78
CA ASN A 166 -18.10 -10.43 11.60
C ASN A 166 -18.74 -11.70 11.05
N ASP A 167 -18.88 -11.83 9.73
CA ASP A 167 -19.43 -13.03 9.08
C ASP A 167 -18.54 -14.25 9.34
N LEU A 168 -17.21 -14.10 9.21
CA LEU A 168 -16.24 -15.18 9.49
C LEU A 168 -16.19 -15.63 10.95
N MET A 169 -16.52 -14.74 11.89
CA MET A 169 -16.52 -15.04 13.34
C MET A 169 -17.83 -15.65 13.83
N ALA A 170 -18.86 -15.66 12.98
CA ALA A 170 -20.18 -16.21 13.30
C ALA A 170 -20.33 -17.70 12.94
N GLU A 171 -19.40 -18.24 12.14
CA GLU A 171 -19.30 -19.66 11.75
C GLU A 171 -18.43 -20.46 12.73
#